data_AF-A0AA86PYW8-F1
#
_entry.id   AF-A0AA86PYW8-F1
#
_cell.length_a   1.000
_cell.length_b   1.000
_cell.length_c   1.000
_cell.angle_alpha   90.00
_cell.angle_beta   90.00
_cell.angle_gamma   90.00
#
_symmetry.space_group_name_H-M   'P 1'
#
loop_
_entity.id
_entity.type
_entity.pdbx_description
1 polymer ?
#
loop_
_entity_poly.entity_id
_entity_poly.type
_entity_poly.pdbx_seq_one_letter_code
_entity_poly.pdbx_strand_id
1 'polypeptide(L)'
;MDDIPIQRLPSFATDEDTSIFIAQEWPVVPTPNQTRKAEQKHQDRLPSVVQFYIDQDPSQMDSKPTDGNESFAVTQMDVNTYMQHQQKQTLELIKKVQQQQQFKIQQNMKKVVRQGEFRWSPELHDEFVLICMAVGVRKVTPKQLQQILNIDASRESIGSHLQKFRMKLAKQHGLGSSQNLENHHFPVDVKSEKLAQIEKMWQNALFGGMTLQEVSLLLKK
;
A
#
# COMPACT_ATOMS: atom_id res chain seq x y z
N MET A 1 -56.91 45.42 2.76
CA MET A 1 -55.90 46.01 3.66
C MET A 1 -55.34 44.85 4.43
N ASP A 2 -54.23 44.31 3.94
CA ASP A 2 -53.23 43.55 4.69
C ASP A 2 -52.01 43.48 3.75
N ASP A 3 -51.03 44.31 4.07
CA ASP A 3 -49.88 44.65 3.24
C ASP A 3 -48.82 43.54 3.21
N ILE A 4 -48.32 43.28 2.01
CA ILE A 4 -47.19 42.40 1.70
C ILE A 4 -45.88 43.18 1.95
N PRO A 5 -44.94 42.71 2.80
CA PRO A 5 -43.65 43.37 2.93
C PRO A 5 -42.70 42.91 1.81
N ILE A 6 -42.46 43.81 0.85
CA ILE A 6 -41.39 43.71 -0.14
C ILE A 6 -40.05 43.90 0.59
N GLN A 7 -39.18 42.88 0.59
CA GLN A 7 -37.80 43.02 1.03
C GLN A 7 -36.81 43.00 -0.15
N ARG A 8 -36.28 44.20 -0.37
CA ARG A 8 -35.08 44.68 -1.04
C ARG A 8 -33.96 43.63 -1.27
N LEU A 9 -33.62 43.43 -2.55
CA LEU A 9 -32.36 42.84 -3.01
C LEU A 9 -31.19 43.81 -2.78
N PRO A 10 -30.03 43.35 -2.27
CA PRO A 10 -28.77 44.06 -2.45
C PRO A 10 -27.96 43.53 -3.65
N SER A 11 -27.37 44.49 -4.36
CA SER A 11 -26.59 44.36 -5.59
C SER A 11 -25.20 43.74 -5.40
N PHE A 12 -24.71 43.18 -6.51
CA PHE A 12 -23.34 42.73 -6.79
C PHE A 12 -22.23 43.54 -6.10
N ALA A 13 -21.33 42.81 -5.44
CA ALA A 13 -19.93 43.18 -5.27
C ALA A 13 -19.08 41.93 -5.55
N THR A 14 -18.21 42.04 -6.54
CA THR A 14 -17.10 41.15 -6.83
C THR A 14 -16.02 41.33 -5.78
N ASP A 15 -15.56 40.26 -5.16
CA ASP A 15 -14.20 40.20 -4.64
C ASP A 15 -13.69 38.76 -4.67
N GLU A 16 -12.44 38.68 -5.08
CA GLU A 16 -11.63 37.51 -5.27
C GLU A 16 -11.27 36.86 -3.92
N ASP A 17 -10.68 35.67 -4.03
CA ASP A 17 -9.88 35.00 -3.00
C ASP A 17 -10.63 34.05 -2.04
N THR A 18 -10.63 32.77 -2.41
CA THR A 18 -10.60 31.67 -1.43
C THR A 18 -9.62 30.62 -1.91
N SER A 19 -8.34 31.03 -1.95
CA SER A 19 -7.21 30.10 -1.90
C SER A 19 -7.15 29.45 -0.51
N ILE A 20 -7.73 28.25 -0.37
CA ILE A 20 -7.47 27.36 0.77
C ILE A 20 -6.68 26.15 0.23
N PHE A 21 -5.44 26.41 -0.16
CA PHE A 21 -4.37 25.42 -0.13
C PHE A 21 -3.61 25.63 1.17
N ILE A 22 -3.92 24.86 2.22
CA ILE A 22 -3.00 24.71 3.34
C ILE A 22 -1.94 23.69 2.88
N ALA A 23 -0.92 24.20 2.21
CA ALA A 23 0.34 23.51 2.04
C ALA A 23 1.02 23.49 3.41
N GLN A 24 1.16 22.30 3.97
CA GLN A 24 1.94 22.10 5.19
C GLN A 24 3.42 22.11 4.81
N GLU A 25 4.05 23.27 4.98
CA GLU A 25 5.47 23.50 4.75
C GLU A 25 6.32 22.71 5.76
N TRP A 26 7.31 21.99 5.24
CA TRP A 26 8.33 21.33 6.06
C TRP A 26 9.45 22.34 6.34
N PRO A 27 9.90 22.53 7.59
CA PRO A 27 10.94 23.51 7.88
C PRO A 27 12.29 23.10 7.27
N VAL A 28 12.83 24.02 6.49
CA VAL A 28 14.17 24.01 5.91
C VAL A 28 15.21 24.02 7.02
N VAL A 29 16.18 23.11 6.93
CA VAL A 29 17.31 23.00 7.86
C VAL A 29 18.39 24.00 7.46
N PRO A 30 18.86 24.90 8.34
CA PRO A 30 20.04 25.71 8.05
C PRO A 30 21.31 24.96 8.45
N THR A 31 22.23 24.77 7.50
CA THR A 31 23.66 24.59 7.78
C THR A 31 24.31 25.96 7.98
N PRO A 32 25.17 26.11 9.00
CA PRO A 32 26.53 26.54 8.67
C PRO A 32 27.63 25.81 9.47
N ASN A 33 28.73 25.55 8.75
CA ASN A 33 30.01 25.06 9.24
C ASN A 33 30.95 26.24 9.53
N GLN A 34 31.90 26.05 10.46
CA GLN A 34 33.15 26.82 10.72
C GLN A 34 33.04 28.15 11.53
N THR A 35 33.83 28.46 12.58
CA THR A 35 34.91 27.79 13.33
C THR A 35 35.21 28.53 14.65
N ARG A 36 35.79 27.79 15.62
CA ARG A 36 36.81 28.17 16.65
C ARG A 36 36.40 28.57 18.08
N LYS A 37 36.85 27.65 18.98
CA LYS A 37 37.46 27.80 20.32
C LYS A 37 36.56 27.97 21.55
N ALA A 38 36.35 26.85 22.26
CA ALA A 38 36.65 26.62 23.69
C ALA A 38 35.86 25.35 24.12
N GLU A 39 36.47 24.18 24.22
CA GLU A 39 37.16 23.66 25.41
C GLU A 39 36.23 22.88 26.37
N GLN A 40 36.51 21.58 26.43
CA GLN A 40 36.31 20.60 27.53
C GLN A 40 35.00 19.80 27.73
N LYS A 41 35.26 18.48 27.79
CA LYS A 41 34.55 17.39 28.47
C LYS A 41 33.16 17.01 27.93
N HIS A 42 33.15 15.99 27.09
CA HIS A 42 32.50 14.70 27.34
C HIS A 42 32.71 13.84 26.09
N GLN A 43 33.80 13.06 26.06
CA GLN A 43 33.99 12.05 25.03
C GLN A 43 33.18 10.83 25.46
N ASP A 44 32.04 10.65 24.81
CA ASP A 44 31.16 9.51 25.00
C ASP A 44 31.90 8.19 24.79
N ARG A 45 31.78 7.33 25.79
CA ARG A 45 32.21 5.93 25.76
C ARG A 45 31.43 5.22 24.66
N LEU A 46 32.15 4.55 23.76
CA LEU A 46 31.63 3.38 23.04
C LEU A 46 31.02 2.42 24.09
N PRO A 47 29.83 1.83 23.87
CA PRO A 47 29.30 0.86 24.80
C PRO A 47 30.22 -0.37 24.79
N SER A 48 31.02 -0.47 25.85
CA SER A 48 31.90 -1.60 26.11
C SER A 48 31.05 -2.87 26.12
N VAL A 49 31.36 -3.79 25.21
CA VAL A 49 31.17 -5.22 25.46
C VAL A 49 31.76 -5.51 26.84
N VAL A 50 31.09 -6.35 27.62
CA VAL A 50 31.35 -6.62 29.06
C VAL A 50 30.66 -5.63 30.01
N GLN A 51 29.34 -5.77 30.16
CA GLN A 51 28.68 -5.49 31.44
C GLN A 51 27.37 -6.29 31.53
N PHE A 52 27.49 -7.61 31.67
CA PHE A 52 26.42 -8.42 32.25
C PHE A 52 27.03 -9.11 33.47
N TYR A 53 26.96 -8.43 34.61
CA TYR A 53 27.16 -9.10 35.89
C TYR A 53 25.90 -9.87 36.25
N ILE A 54 26.16 -11.03 36.82
CA ILE A 54 25.27 -12.09 37.25
C ILE A 54 24.37 -11.60 38.39
N ASP A 55 23.05 -11.63 38.21
CA ASP A 55 22.11 -11.68 39.33
C ASP A 55 21.87 -13.15 39.67
N GLN A 56 22.59 -13.66 40.67
CA GLN A 56 22.22 -14.88 41.40
C GLN A 56 22.14 -14.54 42.88
N ASP A 57 20.92 -14.63 43.39
CA ASP A 57 20.49 -14.42 44.77
C ASP A 57 21.26 -15.33 45.74
N PRO A 58 22.01 -14.80 46.73
CA PRO A 58 22.81 -15.59 47.65
C PRO A 58 22.07 -15.80 48.97
N SER A 59 20.87 -16.38 48.92
CA SER A 59 20.11 -16.72 50.12
C SER A 59 19.48 -18.09 49.96
N GLN A 60 20.19 -19.12 50.43
CA GLN A 60 19.70 -20.40 50.98
C GLN A 60 20.85 -21.43 50.95
N MET A 61 21.68 -21.46 52.00
CA MET A 61 22.42 -22.67 52.39
C MET A 61 22.39 -22.79 53.91
N ASP A 62 21.51 -23.68 54.37
CA ASP A 62 21.48 -24.20 55.74
C ASP A 62 22.77 -24.99 56.01
N SER A 63 23.44 -24.66 57.11
CA SER A 63 24.69 -25.27 57.53
C SER A 63 24.48 -26.56 58.35
N LYS A 64 25.13 -27.65 57.96
CA LYS A 64 25.52 -28.73 58.88
C LYS A 64 26.99 -29.12 58.64
N PRO A 65 27.84 -29.22 59.69
CA PRO A 65 29.25 -29.49 59.50
C PRO A 65 29.50 -31.00 59.46
N THR A 66 30.13 -31.48 58.39
CA THR A 66 30.79 -32.79 58.38
C THR A 66 32.09 -32.69 57.60
N ASP A 67 33.13 -33.21 58.24
CA ASP A 67 34.53 -33.29 57.84
C ASP A 67 34.79 -33.66 56.37
N GLY A 68 35.94 -33.20 55.89
CA GLY A 68 36.66 -33.89 54.81
C GLY A 68 36.72 -33.11 53.51
N ASN A 69 37.87 -32.46 53.32
CA ASN A 69 38.37 -31.90 52.07
C ASN A 69 38.16 -32.80 50.85
N GLU A 70 37.16 -32.51 50.01
CA GLU A 70 37.18 -32.79 48.57
C GLU A 70 36.46 -31.68 47.77
N SER A 71 37.27 -30.94 47.02
CA SER A 71 36.96 -30.39 45.68
C SER A 71 35.79 -29.41 45.54
N PHE A 72 36.02 -28.17 45.96
CA PHE A 72 35.32 -27.01 45.39
C PHE A 72 35.92 -26.73 44.00
N ALA A 73 35.56 -27.56 43.02
CA ALA A 73 35.91 -27.32 41.63
C ALA A 73 35.03 -26.19 41.06
N VAL A 74 35.37 -24.94 41.38
CA VAL A 74 35.05 -23.83 40.48
C VAL A 74 35.74 -24.18 39.17
N THR A 75 34.93 -24.68 38.24
CA THR A 75 35.43 -25.18 36.97
C THR A 75 35.95 -23.96 36.21
N GLN A 76 37.28 -23.80 36.14
CA GLN A 76 37.89 -22.88 35.20
C GLN A 76 37.37 -23.28 33.82
N MET A 77 36.54 -22.44 33.20
CA MET A 77 36.11 -22.71 31.82
C MET A 77 37.37 -22.81 30.97
N ASP A 78 37.53 -23.95 30.30
CA ASP A 78 38.64 -24.17 29.38
C ASP A 78 38.64 -23.10 28.28
N VAL A 79 39.81 -22.51 28.02
CA VAL A 79 39.99 -21.40 27.06
C VAL A 79 39.54 -21.81 25.66
N ASN A 80 39.74 -23.08 25.27
CA ASN A 80 39.25 -23.58 23.98
C ASN A 80 37.72 -23.60 23.92
N THR A 81 37.06 -24.00 25.00
CA THR A 81 35.60 -23.98 25.13
C THR A 81 35.05 -22.57 25.02
N TYR A 82 35.69 -21.58 25.66
CA TYR A 82 35.32 -20.16 25.52
C TYR A 82 35.47 -19.66 24.07
N MET A 83 36.62 -19.94 23.43
CA MET A 83 36.87 -19.55 22.05
C MET A 83 35.87 -20.17 21.07
N GLN A 84 35.53 -21.45 21.25
CA GLN A 84 34.50 -22.12 20.44
C GLN A 84 33.11 -21.52 20.66
N HIS A 85 32.76 -21.14 21.89
CA HIS A 85 31.51 -20.45 22.18
C HIS A 85 31.44 -19.10 21.47
N GLN A 86 32.51 -18.30 21.53
CA GLN A 86 32.60 -17.02 20.80
C GLN A 86 32.48 -17.21 19.28
N GLN A 87 33.13 -18.23 18.72
CA GLN A 87 33.01 -18.56 17.30
C GLN A 87 31.57 -18.92 16.92
N LYS A 88 30.89 -19.75 17.72
CA LYS A 88 29.47 -20.11 17.51
C LYS A 88 28.56 -18.88 17.58
N GLN A 89 28.76 -18.00 18.56
CA GLN A 89 27.99 -16.75 18.66
C GLN A 89 28.19 -15.87 17.43
N THR A 90 29.43 -15.75 16.94
CA THR A 90 29.75 -14.97 15.74
C THR A 90 29.09 -15.56 14.49
N LEU A 91 29.14 -16.89 14.32
CA LEU A 91 28.49 -17.59 13.20
C LEU A 91 26.97 -17.43 13.20
N GLU A 92 26.34 -17.51 14.38
CA GLU A 92 24.90 -17.27 14.52
C GLU A 92 24.52 -15.83 14.15
N LEU A 93 25.34 -14.85 14.52
CA LEU A 93 25.12 -13.46 14.13
C LEU A 93 25.25 -13.27 12.61
N ILE A 94 26.28 -13.85 11.99
CA ILE A 94 26.47 -13.83 10.53
C ILE A 94 25.26 -14.45 9.83
N LYS A 95 24.78 -15.59 10.31
CA LYS A 95 23.61 -16.28 9.76
C LYS A 95 22.34 -15.43 9.87
N LYS A 96 22.11 -14.78 11.00
CA LYS A 96 20.98 -13.84 11.19
C LYS A 96 21.06 -12.65 10.24
N VAL A 97 22.25 -12.06 10.07
CA VAL A 97 22.47 -10.95 9.13
C VAL A 97 22.18 -11.40 7.69
N GLN A 98 22.69 -12.56 7.28
CA GLN A 98 22.42 -13.13 5.95
C GLN A 98 20.93 -13.39 5.72
N GLN A 99 20.23 -13.98 6.69
CA GLN A 99 18.80 -14.22 6.60
C GLN A 99 18.01 -12.91 6.48
N GLN A 100 18.38 -11.88 7.25
CA GLN A 100 17.75 -10.57 7.15
C GLN A 100 18.01 -9.92 5.78
N GLN A 101 19.21 -10.04 5.23
CA GLN A 101 19.52 -9.56 3.88
C GLN A 101 18.70 -10.30 2.82
N GLN A 102 18.60 -11.62 2.89
CA GLN A 102 17.77 -12.42 1.98
C GLN A 102 16.30 -11.99 2.04
N PHE A 103 15.76 -11.78 3.25
CA PHE A 103 14.40 -11.29 3.42
C PHE A 103 14.21 -9.91 2.78
N LYS A 104 15.15 -8.98 2.99
CA LYS A 104 15.13 -7.65 2.36
C LYS A 104 15.17 -7.74 0.83
N ILE A 105 16.04 -8.59 0.27
CA ILE A 105 16.12 -8.82 -1.19
C ILE A 105 14.78 -9.35 -1.71
N GLN A 106 14.18 -10.33 -1.04
CA GLN A 106 12.93 -10.94 -1.48
C GLN A 106 11.75 -9.96 -1.41
N GLN A 107 11.69 -9.12 -0.35
CA GLN A 107 10.73 -8.02 -0.25
C GLN A 107 10.93 -6.97 -1.35
N ASN A 108 12.20 -6.61 -1.62
CA ASN A 108 12.51 -5.64 -2.66
C ASN A 108 12.17 -6.17 -4.06
N MET A 109 12.46 -7.43 -4.36
CA MET A 109 12.06 -8.05 -5.63
C MET A 109 10.54 -8.02 -5.81
N LYS A 110 9.76 -8.38 -4.77
CA LYS A 110 8.29 -8.25 -4.80
C LYS A 110 7.82 -6.81 -5.00
N LYS A 111 8.58 -5.81 -4.56
CA LYS A 111 8.25 -4.39 -4.76
C LYS A 111 8.60 -3.91 -6.16
N VAL A 112 9.76 -4.30 -6.70
CA VAL A 112 10.20 -3.96 -8.05
C VAL A 112 9.26 -4.58 -9.10
N VAL A 113 8.85 -5.84 -8.91
CA VAL A 113 7.83 -6.49 -9.76
C VAL A 113 6.54 -5.66 -9.76
N ARG A 114 6.03 -5.26 -8.58
CA ARG A 114 4.85 -4.41 -8.44
C ARG A 114 5.01 -3.00 -9.00
N GLN A 115 6.22 -2.45 -9.06
CA GLN A 115 6.48 -1.14 -9.65
C GLN A 115 6.52 -1.16 -11.17
N GLY A 116 6.86 -2.30 -11.79
CA GLY A 116 6.76 -2.53 -13.23
C GLY A 116 5.36 -2.94 -13.70
N GLU A 117 4.39 -3.07 -12.80
CA GLU A 117 3.01 -3.41 -13.15
C GLU A 117 2.31 -2.23 -13.84
N PHE A 118 1.50 -2.56 -14.84
CA PHE A 118 0.65 -1.64 -15.59
C PHE A 118 -0.22 -0.80 -14.64
N ARG A 119 -0.24 0.52 -14.88
CA ARG A 119 -1.06 1.47 -14.12
C ARG A 119 -2.28 1.88 -14.94
N TRP A 120 -3.45 1.79 -14.32
CA TRP A 120 -4.70 2.29 -14.89
C TRP A 120 -4.73 3.81 -14.84
N SER A 121 -4.55 4.47 -15.98
CA SER A 121 -4.82 5.90 -16.11
C SER A 121 -6.33 6.16 -16.19
N PRO A 122 -6.80 7.38 -15.91
CA PRO A 122 -8.21 7.75 -16.06
C PRO A 122 -8.75 7.47 -17.46
N GLU A 123 -7.98 7.77 -18.50
CA GLU A 123 -8.38 7.59 -19.90
C GLU A 123 -8.58 6.10 -20.24
N LEU A 124 -7.64 5.25 -19.81
CA LEU A 124 -7.76 3.79 -20.01
C LEU A 124 -8.90 3.20 -19.16
N HIS A 125 -9.21 3.81 -18.02
CA HIS A 125 -10.36 3.42 -17.23
C HIS A 125 -11.68 3.72 -17.94
N ASP A 126 -11.81 4.88 -18.57
CA ASP A 126 -13.00 5.26 -19.33
C ASP A 126 -13.23 4.31 -20.52
N GLU A 127 -12.17 3.98 -21.26
CA GLU A 127 -12.23 2.97 -22.34
C GLU A 127 -12.62 1.60 -21.79
N PHE A 128 -12.04 1.18 -20.68
CA PHE A 128 -12.39 -0.08 -20.00
C PHE A 128 -13.87 -0.14 -19.63
N VAL A 129 -14.42 0.94 -19.04
CA VAL A 129 -15.82 1.02 -18.63
C VAL A 129 -16.73 0.93 -19.85
N LEU A 130 -16.40 1.66 -20.91
CA LEU A 130 -17.14 1.66 -22.16
C LEU A 130 -17.24 0.25 -22.76
N ILE A 131 -16.13 -0.50 -22.82
CA ILE A 131 -16.13 -1.88 -23.30
C ILE A 131 -17.00 -2.78 -22.42
N CYS A 132 -16.86 -2.67 -21.10
CA CYS A 132 -17.63 -3.47 -20.15
C CYS A 132 -19.14 -3.26 -20.32
N MET A 133 -19.58 -2.01 -20.51
CA MET A 133 -20.99 -1.68 -20.69
C MET A 133 -21.50 -2.06 -22.08
N ALA A 134 -20.67 -1.93 -23.12
CA ALA A 134 -21.05 -2.29 -24.50
C ALA A 134 -21.29 -3.79 -24.68
N VAL A 135 -20.38 -4.63 -24.14
CA VAL A 135 -20.51 -6.10 -24.22
C VAL A 135 -21.54 -6.63 -23.19
N GLY A 136 -21.65 -5.94 -22.06
CA GLY A 136 -22.47 -6.34 -20.92
C GLY A 136 -21.60 -6.75 -19.74
N VAL A 137 -21.92 -6.18 -18.57
CA VAL A 137 -21.05 -6.21 -17.40
C VAL A 137 -20.75 -7.61 -16.87
N ARG A 138 -21.68 -8.56 -17.03
CA ARG A 138 -21.49 -9.96 -16.64
C ARG A 138 -20.82 -10.81 -17.71
N LYS A 139 -21.08 -10.51 -18.98
CA LYS A 139 -20.59 -11.30 -20.13
C LYS A 139 -19.12 -11.04 -20.43
N VAL A 140 -18.65 -9.82 -20.19
CA VAL A 140 -17.28 -9.42 -20.50
C VAL A 140 -16.25 -10.26 -19.73
N THR A 141 -15.20 -10.68 -20.44
CA THR A 141 -14.09 -11.46 -19.88
C THR A 141 -12.76 -10.70 -19.95
N PRO A 142 -11.78 -10.99 -19.07
CA PRO A 142 -10.48 -10.34 -19.11
C PRO A 142 -9.75 -10.50 -20.45
N LYS A 143 -9.94 -11.65 -21.12
CA LYS A 143 -9.37 -11.91 -22.46
C LYS A 143 -9.92 -10.96 -23.51
N GLN A 144 -11.24 -10.74 -23.52
CA GLN A 144 -11.89 -9.83 -24.45
C GLN A 144 -11.46 -8.38 -24.21
N LEU A 145 -11.37 -7.96 -22.94
CA LEU A 145 -10.88 -6.63 -22.57
C LEU A 145 -9.44 -6.41 -23.03
N GLN A 146 -8.56 -7.41 -22.83
CA GLN A 146 -7.18 -7.35 -23.27
C GLN A 146 -7.07 -7.19 -24.79
N GLN A 147 -7.90 -7.90 -25.55
CA GLN A 147 -7.92 -7.82 -27.02
C GLN A 147 -8.38 -6.45 -27.54
N ILE A 148 -9.33 -5.81 -26.86
CA ILE A 148 -9.89 -4.53 -27.34
C ILE A 148 -9.04 -3.35 -26.88
N LEU A 149 -8.56 -3.35 -25.63
CA LEU A 149 -7.78 -2.23 -25.07
C LEU A 149 -6.37 -2.12 -25.70
N ASN A 150 -5.84 -3.19 -26.31
CA ASN A 150 -4.51 -3.23 -26.92
C ASN A 150 -3.39 -2.66 -26.00
N ILE A 151 -3.47 -2.99 -24.71
CA ILE A 151 -2.54 -2.54 -23.66
C ILE A 151 -1.64 -3.70 -23.22
N ASP A 152 -0.42 -3.38 -22.79
CA ASP A 152 0.53 -4.33 -22.16
C ASP A 152 0.14 -4.73 -20.73
N ALA A 153 -1.15 -4.64 -20.39
CA ALA A 153 -1.65 -5.10 -19.10
C ALA A 153 -1.72 -6.63 -19.08
N SER A 154 -1.24 -7.23 -17.99
CA SER A 154 -1.38 -8.67 -17.78
C SER A 154 -2.86 -9.05 -17.63
N ARG A 155 -3.23 -10.24 -18.11
CA ARG A 155 -4.60 -10.75 -17.99
C ARG A 155 -5.07 -10.77 -16.54
N GLU A 156 -4.16 -11.04 -15.62
CA GLU A 156 -4.39 -11.10 -14.17
C GLU A 156 -4.71 -9.71 -13.61
N SER A 157 -4.00 -8.67 -14.06
CA SER A 157 -4.27 -7.28 -13.67
C SER A 157 -5.65 -6.82 -14.14
N ILE A 158 -6.02 -7.15 -15.39
CA ILE A 158 -7.34 -6.85 -15.97
C ILE A 158 -8.44 -7.60 -15.22
N GLY A 159 -8.22 -8.87 -14.89
CA GLY A 159 -9.17 -9.68 -14.13
C GLY A 159 -9.45 -9.10 -12.73
N SER A 160 -8.39 -8.70 -12.03
CA SER A 160 -8.50 -8.07 -10.70
C SER A 160 -9.21 -6.72 -10.78
N HIS A 161 -8.92 -5.93 -11.83
CA HIS A 161 -9.57 -4.65 -12.07
C HIS A 161 -11.06 -4.82 -12.40
N LEU A 162 -11.40 -5.79 -13.26
CA LEU A 162 -12.77 -6.14 -13.60
C LEU A 162 -13.58 -6.61 -12.39
N GLN A 163 -12.96 -7.41 -11.52
CA GLN A 163 -13.61 -7.84 -10.27
C GLN A 163 -13.92 -6.63 -9.38
N LYS A 164 -12.93 -5.75 -9.14
CA LYS A 164 -13.11 -4.54 -8.34
C LYS A 164 -14.19 -3.63 -8.92
N PHE A 165 -14.20 -3.46 -10.24
CA PHE A 165 -15.20 -2.66 -10.95
C PHE A 165 -16.61 -3.23 -10.73
N ARG A 166 -16.82 -4.53 -10.94
CA ARG A 166 -18.12 -5.18 -10.70
C ARG A 166 -18.59 -5.01 -9.26
N MET A 167 -17.69 -5.18 -8.28
CA MET A 167 -18.03 -5.00 -6.87
C MET A 167 -18.41 -3.54 -6.55
N LYS A 168 -17.65 -2.56 -7.09
CA LYS A 168 -17.94 -1.14 -6.93
C LYS A 168 -19.31 -0.79 -7.53
N LEU A 169 -19.57 -1.25 -8.74
CA LEU A 169 -20.82 -1.02 -9.44
C LEU A 169 -22.00 -1.63 -8.68
N ALA A 170 -21.87 -2.87 -8.20
CA ALA A 170 -22.90 -3.50 -7.38
C ALA A 170 -23.21 -2.67 -6.13
N LYS A 171 -22.17 -2.17 -5.44
CA LYS A 171 -22.33 -1.30 -4.27
C LYS A 171 -23.02 0.04 -4.61
N GLN A 172 -22.67 0.67 -5.74
CA GLN A 172 -23.30 1.91 -6.20
C GLN A 172 -24.81 1.73 -6.41
N HIS A 173 -25.23 0.56 -6.87
CA HIS A 173 -26.63 0.21 -7.12
C HIS A 173 -27.30 -0.50 -5.94
N GLY A 174 -26.67 -0.54 -4.76
CA GLY A 174 -27.24 -1.18 -3.56
C GLY A 174 -27.39 -2.69 -3.66
N LEU A 175 -26.69 -3.33 -4.60
CA LEU A 175 -26.72 -4.77 -4.82
C LEU A 175 -25.73 -5.45 -3.87
N GLY A 176 -26.20 -6.40 -3.06
CA GLY A 176 -25.36 -7.14 -2.12
C GLY A 176 -24.30 -8.05 -2.76
N SER A 177 -24.39 -8.30 -4.07
CA SER A 177 -23.46 -9.15 -4.82
C SER A 177 -23.33 -8.71 -6.27
N SER A 178 -22.12 -8.86 -6.84
CA SER A 178 -21.86 -8.63 -8.26
C SER A 178 -22.58 -9.61 -9.20
N GLN A 179 -23.17 -10.68 -8.67
CA GLN A 179 -23.98 -11.63 -9.46
C GLN A 179 -25.32 -11.02 -9.90
N ASN A 180 -25.83 -10.04 -9.15
CA ASN A 180 -27.12 -9.39 -9.42
C ASN A 180 -27.00 -8.20 -10.39
N LEU A 181 -25.82 -8.02 -11.00
CA LEU A 181 -25.58 -6.93 -11.93
C LEU A 181 -26.26 -7.19 -13.28
N GLU A 182 -27.29 -6.42 -13.57
CA GLU A 182 -27.87 -6.33 -14.92
C GLU A 182 -27.16 -5.30 -15.81
N ASN A 183 -27.37 -5.41 -17.13
CA ASN A 183 -26.71 -4.54 -18.12
C ASN A 183 -27.20 -3.08 -18.09
N HIS A 184 -28.28 -2.78 -17.35
CA HIS A 184 -28.81 -1.43 -17.13
C HIS A 184 -28.15 -0.69 -15.95
N HIS A 185 -27.26 -1.34 -15.21
CA HIS A 185 -26.54 -0.71 -14.10
C HIS A 185 -25.31 0.03 -14.63
N PHE A 186 -25.45 1.34 -14.89
CA PHE A 186 -24.35 2.17 -15.37
C PHE A 186 -23.57 2.82 -14.22
N PRO A 187 -22.25 3.03 -14.37
CA PRO A 187 -21.46 3.75 -13.37
C PRO A 187 -21.80 5.24 -13.38
N VAL A 188 -21.92 5.83 -12.19
CA VAL A 188 -22.28 7.25 -12.02
C VAL A 188 -21.06 8.18 -12.21
N ASP A 189 -19.87 7.62 -12.02
CA ASP A 189 -18.59 8.33 -12.01
C ASP A 189 -18.00 8.57 -13.41
N VAL A 190 -18.42 7.81 -14.43
CA VAL A 190 -17.94 7.96 -15.81
C VAL A 190 -19.08 8.49 -16.67
N LYS A 191 -18.89 9.69 -17.24
CA LYS A 191 -19.87 10.33 -18.13
C LYS A 191 -19.24 10.58 -19.48
N SER A 192 -19.54 9.71 -20.44
CA SER A 192 -19.07 9.81 -21.83
C SER A 192 -20.28 9.77 -22.76
N GLU A 193 -20.23 10.54 -23.86
CA GLU A 193 -21.28 10.53 -24.88
C GLU A 193 -21.49 9.13 -25.46
N LYS A 194 -20.40 8.41 -25.71
CA LYS A 194 -20.45 7.01 -26.19
C LYS A 194 -21.11 6.09 -25.17
N LEU A 195 -20.92 6.34 -23.88
CA LEU A 195 -21.54 5.57 -22.81
C LEU A 195 -23.06 5.80 -22.75
N ALA A 196 -23.50 7.05 -22.88
CA ALA A 196 -24.92 7.39 -22.97
C ALA A 196 -25.58 6.77 -24.22
N GLN A 197 -24.84 6.69 -25.33
CA GLN A 197 -25.32 5.99 -26.52
C GLN A 197 -25.52 4.49 -26.26
N ILE A 198 -24.57 3.83 -25.60
CA ILE A 198 -24.68 2.42 -25.20
C ILE A 198 -25.85 2.22 -24.25
N GLU A 199 -26.04 3.09 -23.27
CA GLU A 199 -27.19 3.06 -22.35
C GLU A 199 -28.51 3.09 -23.12
N LYS A 200 -28.63 4.00 -24.10
CA LYS A 200 -29.80 4.06 -24.98
C LYS A 200 -29.99 2.79 -25.81
N MET A 201 -28.91 2.15 -26.28
CA MET A 201 -29.01 0.86 -27.00
C MET A 201 -29.59 -0.24 -26.11
N TRP A 202 -29.19 -0.30 -24.84
CA TRP A 202 -29.71 -1.28 -23.88
C TRP A 202 -31.18 -1.06 -23.48
N GLN A 203 -31.76 0.11 -23.79
CA GLN A 203 -33.22 0.32 -23.65
C GLN A 203 -34.00 -0.47 -24.72
N ASN A 204 -33.37 -0.85 -25.82
CA ASN A 204 -34.00 -1.69 -26.83
C ASN A 204 -33.95 -3.17 -26.40
N ALA A 205 -35.12 -3.79 -26.25
CA ALA A 205 -35.26 -5.19 -25.85
C ALA A 205 -34.59 -6.19 -26.83
N LEU A 206 -34.34 -5.79 -28.08
CA LEU A 206 -33.65 -6.63 -29.07
C LEU A 206 -32.12 -6.58 -28.96
N PHE A 207 -31.59 -5.66 -28.15
CA PHE A 207 -30.15 -5.46 -28.04
C PHE A 207 -29.52 -6.45 -27.05
N GLY A 208 -28.67 -7.34 -27.55
CA GLY A 208 -27.99 -8.37 -26.76
C GLY A 208 -26.59 -8.02 -26.26
N GLY A 209 -26.09 -6.82 -26.62
CA GLY A 209 -24.71 -6.35 -26.46
C GLY A 209 -23.97 -6.25 -27.79
N MET A 210 -22.91 -5.44 -27.83
CA MET A 210 -22.05 -5.26 -29.00
C MET A 210 -21.05 -6.42 -29.14
N THR A 211 -20.70 -6.74 -30.39
CA THR A 211 -19.59 -7.63 -30.71
C THR A 211 -18.23 -6.94 -30.46
N LEU A 212 -17.17 -7.73 -30.28
CA LEU A 212 -15.83 -7.18 -30.02
C LEU A 212 -15.34 -6.26 -31.15
N GLN A 213 -15.74 -6.54 -32.39
CA GLN A 213 -15.39 -5.74 -33.56
C GLN A 213 -16.08 -4.37 -33.53
N GLU A 214 -17.37 -4.34 -33.24
CA GLU A 214 -18.12 -3.09 -33.14
C GLU A 214 -17.62 -2.21 -31.99
N VAL A 215 -17.28 -2.82 -30.84
CA VAL A 215 -16.68 -2.09 -29.71
C VAL A 215 -15.31 -1.53 -30.09
N SER A 216 -14.49 -2.30 -30.82
CA SER A 216 -13.20 -1.80 -31.32
C SER A 216 -13.36 -0.61 -32.26
N LEU A 217 -14.38 -0.63 -33.13
CA LEU A 217 -14.72 0.51 -33.99
C LEU A 217 -15.19 1.73 -33.18
N LEU A 218 -15.96 1.50 -32.12
CA LEU A 218 -16.45 2.59 -31.25
C LEU A 218 -15.31 3.30 -30.51
N LEU A 219 -14.19 2.61 -30.23
CA LEU A 219 -13.02 3.19 -29.57
C LEU A 219 -12.07 3.91 -30.55
N LYS A 220 -11.95 3.43 -31.79
CA LYS A 220 -11.14 4.08 -32.82
C LYS A 220 -11.78 5.44 -33.18
N LYS A 221 -11.05 6.52 -32.93
CA LYS A 221 -11.43 7.89 -33.32
C LYS A 221 -11.33 8.07 -34.84
#